data_AF-A0A7D3XAL1-F1
#
_entry.id   AF-A0A7D3XAL1-F1
#
_cell.length_a   1.000
_cell.length_b   1.000
_cell.length_c   1.000
_cell.angle_alpha   90.00
_cell.angle_beta   90.00
_cell.angle_gamma   90.00
#
_symmetry.space_group_name_H-M   'P 1'
#
loop_
_entity.id
_entity.type
_entity.pdbx_description
1 polymer ?
#
loop_
_entity_poly.entity_id
_entity_poly.type
_entity_poly.pdbx_seq_one_letter_code
_entity_poly.pdbx_strand_id
1 'polypeptide(L)'
;MKIPLTFPWIGAATILIVAASSCTSMAHGLGAPLAGPPALAVEFVQACASRLDLTEAQRTSLREYLEQEIEFMNVQAVNHPAAEVAELIPAEREQLQRVAGHLMSPSQLSQFRELEATPQMKTYLKQMSLGD
;
A
#
# COMPACT_ATOMS: atom_id res chain seq x y z
N MET A 1 -11.82 -18.84 11.59
CA MET A 1 -10.90 -19.71 10.85
C MET A 1 -9.79 -18.82 10.30
N LYS A 2 -8.55 -19.01 10.75
CA LYS A 2 -7.41 -18.15 10.39
C LYS A 2 -6.65 -18.86 9.29
N ILE A 3 -6.75 -18.37 8.06
CA ILE A 3 -6.07 -18.96 6.89
C ILE A 3 -4.60 -18.56 7.01
N PRO A 4 -3.65 -19.52 7.07
CA PRO A 4 -2.23 -19.18 7.08
C PRO A 4 -1.81 -18.77 5.66
N LEU A 5 -1.60 -17.47 5.43
CA LEU A 5 -0.90 -16.97 4.25
C LEU A 5 0.56 -17.45 4.32
N THR A 6 0.80 -18.57 3.67
CA THR A 6 2.12 -19.15 3.48
C THR A 6 2.73 -18.42 2.29
N PHE A 7 3.76 -17.61 2.51
CA PHE A 7 4.47 -16.85 1.46
C PHE A 7 5.48 -17.76 0.75
N PRO A 8 5.29 -18.14 -0.54
CA PRO A 8 6.33 -18.79 -1.30
C PRO A 8 7.23 -17.71 -1.91
N TRP A 9 8.43 -17.56 -1.34
CA TRP A 9 9.59 -17.05 -2.06
C TRP A 9 9.78 -17.91 -3.32
N ILE A 10 9.43 -17.40 -4.50
CA ILE A 10 9.76 -17.96 -5.84
C ILE A 10 9.81 -16.71 -6.72
N GLY A 11 10.88 -16.34 -7.41
CA GLY A 11 11.82 -17.15 -8.17
C GLY A 11 11.87 -16.49 -9.55
N ALA A 12 13.08 -16.27 -10.07
CA ALA A 12 13.36 -15.49 -11.27
C ALA A 12 12.43 -15.75 -12.47
N ALA A 13 11.95 -14.68 -13.11
CA ALA A 13 11.48 -14.73 -14.49
C ALA A 13 11.66 -13.37 -15.18
N THR A 14 12.49 -13.38 -16.22
CA THR A 14 12.79 -12.29 -17.16
C THR A 14 11.51 -11.70 -17.76
N ILE A 15 11.29 -10.39 -17.62
CA ILE A 15 10.19 -9.68 -18.31
C ILE A 15 10.78 -8.76 -19.39
N LEU A 16 10.41 -9.05 -20.63
CA LEU A 16 10.63 -8.21 -21.79
C LEU A 16 9.89 -6.88 -21.64
N ILE A 17 10.61 -5.77 -21.82
CA ILE A 17 10.03 -4.42 -21.86
C ILE A 17 9.41 -4.22 -23.26
N VAL A 18 8.08 -4.09 -23.32
CA VAL A 18 7.41 -3.44 -24.45
C VAL A 18 6.99 -2.04 -24.01
N ALA A 19 7.60 -1.04 -24.63
CA ALA A 19 7.22 0.35 -24.46
C ALA A 19 5.92 0.61 -25.25
N ALA A 20 4.91 1.17 -24.59
CA ALA A 20 3.80 1.82 -25.24
C ALA A 20 3.54 3.17 -24.56
N SER A 21 4.05 4.22 -25.20
CA SER A 21 3.68 5.60 -24.92
C SER A 21 2.20 5.81 -25.26
N SER A 22 1.43 6.34 -24.30
CA SER A 22 0.19 7.05 -24.60
C SER A 22 0.12 8.30 -23.74
N CYS A 23 0.23 9.45 -24.41
CA CYS A 23 0.03 10.77 -23.84
C CYS A 23 -1.47 11.10 -23.73
N THR A 24 -1.77 11.92 -22.72
CA THR A 24 -2.87 12.89 -22.62
C THR A 24 -4.28 12.36 -22.32
N SER A 25 -4.82 12.76 -21.17
CA SER A 25 -5.95 13.70 -21.16
C SER A 25 -6.01 14.43 -19.82
N MET A 26 -5.88 15.76 -19.87
CA MET A 26 -6.20 16.64 -18.75
C MET A 26 -7.72 16.81 -18.68
N ALA A 27 -8.31 16.41 -17.56
CA ALA A 27 -9.63 16.87 -17.15
C ALA A 27 -9.48 17.56 -15.79
N HIS A 28 -9.45 18.89 -15.81
CA HIS A 28 -9.64 19.73 -14.64
C HIS A 28 -11.14 19.88 -14.42
N GLY A 29 -11.68 19.33 -13.34
CA GLY A 29 -13.09 19.47 -12.97
C GLY A 29 -13.49 18.60 -11.80
N LEU A 30 -13.33 19.14 -10.58
CA LEU A 30 -14.06 18.83 -9.34
C LEU A 30 -14.16 17.35 -8.91
N GLY A 31 -13.32 17.01 -7.94
CA GLY A 31 -13.23 15.68 -7.34
C GLY A 31 -11.94 15.02 -7.84
N ALA A 32 -10.94 14.93 -6.96
CA ALA A 32 -9.79 14.08 -7.26
C ALA A 32 -10.33 12.71 -7.72
N PRO A 33 -9.88 12.15 -8.86
CA PRO A 33 -10.21 10.78 -9.16
C PRO A 33 -9.80 9.99 -7.93
N LEU A 34 -10.78 9.33 -7.28
CA LEU A 34 -10.47 8.35 -6.24
C LEU A 34 -9.58 7.35 -6.94
N ALA A 35 -8.28 7.47 -6.70
CA ALA A 35 -7.27 6.63 -7.30
C ALA A 35 -7.70 5.19 -7.02
N GLY A 36 -7.78 4.37 -8.06
CA GLY A 36 -8.13 2.96 -7.90
C GLY A 36 -7.14 2.27 -6.95
N PRO A 37 -7.49 1.11 -6.37
CA PRO A 37 -6.65 0.40 -5.41
C PRO A 37 -5.15 0.31 -5.81
N PRO A 38 -4.80 0.01 -7.08
CA PRO A 38 -3.39 -0.05 -7.49
C PRO A 38 -2.68 1.31 -7.48
N ALA A 39 -3.39 2.39 -7.78
CA ALA A 39 -2.80 3.73 -7.86
C ALA A 39 -2.46 4.28 -6.47
N LEU A 40 -3.30 4.04 -5.45
CA LEU A 40 -3.02 4.45 -4.07
C LEU A 40 -1.79 3.76 -3.49
N ALA A 41 -1.66 2.45 -3.70
CA ALA A 41 -0.49 1.69 -3.27
C ALA A 41 0.80 2.19 -3.94
N VAL A 42 0.76 2.47 -5.24
CA VAL A 42 1.89 3.03 -5.99
C VAL A 42 2.32 4.39 -5.43
N GLU A 43 1.38 5.31 -5.19
CA GLU A 43 1.69 6.64 -4.68
C GLU A 43 2.28 6.59 -3.26
N PHE A 44 1.72 5.77 -2.37
CA PHE A 44 2.25 5.57 -1.03
C PHE A 44 3.68 5.01 -1.06
N VAL A 45 3.93 4.00 -1.90
CA VAL A 45 5.26 3.39 -2.03
C VAL A 45 6.26 4.37 -2.64
N GLN A 46 5.83 5.19 -3.61
CA GLN A 46 6.70 6.21 -4.19
C GLN A 46 7.10 7.27 -3.16
N ALA A 47 6.17 7.67 -2.29
CA ALA A 47 6.47 8.57 -1.17
C ALA A 47 7.49 7.93 -0.20
N CYS A 48 7.31 6.65 0.15
CA CYS A 48 8.26 5.89 0.96
C CYS A 48 9.64 5.79 0.30
N ALA A 49 9.70 5.42 -0.98
CA ALA A 49 10.93 5.27 -1.74
C ALA A 49 11.76 6.55 -1.79
N SER A 50 11.10 7.70 -1.96
CA SER A 50 11.75 9.01 -2.02
C SER A 50 12.50 9.41 -0.74
N ARG A 51 12.16 8.79 0.41
CA ARG A 51 12.72 9.13 1.72
C ARG A 51 13.55 8.03 2.36
N LEU A 52 13.20 6.77 2.10
CA LEU A 52 13.77 5.61 2.81
C LEU A 52 14.83 4.87 1.98
N ASP A 53 15.11 5.33 0.76
CA ASP A 53 16.01 4.67 -0.20
C ASP A 53 15.67 3.18 -0.37
N LEU A 54 14.39 2.90 -0.64
CA LEU A 54 13.91 1.53 -0.80
C LEU A 54 14.46 0.92 -2.09
N THR A 55 15.03 -0.28 -1.97
CA THR A 55 15.40 -1.10 -3.13
C THR A 55 14.17 -1.42 -3.98
N GLU A 56 14.38 -1.75 -5.25
CA GLU A 56 13.28 -2.18 -6.13
C GLU A 56 12.49 -3.37 -5.56
N ALA A 57 13.18 -4.35 -4.99
CA ALA A 57 12.53 -5.49 -4.35
C ALA A 57 11.64 -5.05 -3.17
N GLN A 58 12.14 -4.19 -2.28
CA GLN A 58 11.35 -3.65 -1.16
C GLN A 58 10.13 -2.86 -1.62
N ARG A 59 10.29 -2.03 -2.66
CA ARG A 59 9.18 -1.26 -3.24
C ARG A 59 8.11 -2.18 -3.81
N THR A 60 8.51 -3.17 -4.59
CA THR A 60 7.58 -4.14 -5.18
C THR A 60 6.84 -4.92 -4.11
N SER A 61 7.54 -5.48 -3.12
CA SER A 61 6.90 -6.25 -2.05
C SER A 61 5.96 -5.40 -1.19
N LEU A 62 6.33 -4.15 -0.88
CA LEU A 62 5.45 -3.25 -0.12
C LEU A 62 4.21 -2.87 -0.94
N ARG A 63 4.38 -2.62 -2.24
CA ARG A 63 3.27 -2.29 -3.15
C ARG A 63 2.29 -3.45 -3.26
N GLU A 64 2.78 -4.66 -3.53
CA GLU A 64 1.94 -5.85 -3.68
C GLU A 64 1.17 -6.15 -2.38
N TYR A 65 1.81 -5.98 -1.22
CA TYR A 65 1.14 -6.09 0.07
C TYR A 65 0.01 -5.06 0.21
N LEU A 66 0.27 -3.78 -0.08
CA LEU A 66 -0.75 -2.73 0.02
C LEU A 66 -1.89 -2.93 -0.98
N GLU A 67 -1.60 -3.37 -2.20
CA GLU A 67 -2.63 -3.70 -3.20
C GLU A 67 -3.58 -4.80 -2.68
N GLN A 68 -3.04 -5.84 -2.02
CA GLN A 68 -3.85 -6.89 -1.40
C GLN A 68 -4.65 -6.38 -0.21
N GLU A 69 -4.05 -5.54 0.63
CA GLU A 69 -4.69 -4.97 1.82
C GLU A 69 -5.86 -4.05 1.44
N ILE A 70 -5.68 -3.21 0.41
CA ILE A 70 -6.77 -2.36 -0.10
C ILE A 70 -7.91 -3.23 -0.65
N GLU A 71 -7.60 -4.27 -1.41
CA GLU A 71 -8.63 -5.18 -1.94
C GLU A 71 -9.38 -5.90 -0.82
N PHE A 72 -8.66 -6.39 0.20
CA PHE A 72 -9.26 -6.98 1.39
C PHE A 72 -10.21 -6.00 2.09
N MET A 73 -9.75 -4.79 2.38
CA MET A 73 -10.58 -3.78 3.03
C MET A 73 -11.78 -3.36 2.19
N ASN A 74 -11.67 -3.33 0.87
CA ASN A 74 -12.80 -3.08 -0.03
C ASN A 74 -13.84 -4.20 0.04
N VAL A 75 -13.41 -5.47 0.03
CA VAL A 75 -14.32 -6.61 0.22
C VAL A 75 -15.02 -6.52 1.57
N GLN A 76 -14.30 -6.18 2.64
CA GLN A 76 -14.89 -5.99 3.96
C GLN A 76 -15.93 -4.86 3.96
N ALA A 77 -15.62 -3.71 3.35
CA ALA A 77 -16.53 -2.57 3.24
C ALA A 77 -17.81 -2.85 2.44
N VAL A 78 -17.77 -3.76 1.47
CA VAL A 78 -18.95 -4.17 0.70
C VAL A 78 -19.84 -5.15 1.47
N ASN A 79 -19.24 -5.98 2.34
CA ASN A 79 -19.94 -7.09 2.99
C ASN A 79 -20.32 -6.81 4.46
N HIS A 80 -19.73 -5.80 5.09
CA HIS A 80 -19.89 -5.52 6.51
C HIS A 80 -20.24 -4.04 6.76
N PRO A 81 -20.94 -3.73 7.87
CA PRO A 81 -21.18 -2.35 8.26
C PRO A 81 -19.87 -1.63 8.60
N ALA A 82 -19.83 -0.32 8.34
CA ALA A 82 -18.63 0.50 8.53
C ALA A 82 -18.04 0.43 9.95
N ALA A 83 -18.88 0.21 10.98
CA ALA A 83 -18.42 0.04 12.36
C ALA A 83 -17.58 -1.24 12.54
N GLU A 84 -18.01 -2.37 11.97
CA GLU A 84 -17.25 -3.63 12.02
C GLU A 84 -15.94 -3.51 11.22
N VAL A 85 -15.96 -2.82 10.08
CA VAL A 85 -14.75 -2.60 9.27
C VAL A 85 -13.76 -1.70 10.01
N ALA A 86 -14.24 -0.68 10.74
CA ALA A 86 -13.38 0.18 11.54
C ALA A 86 -12.65 -0.58 12.66
N GLU A 87 -13.23 -1.67 13.19
CA GLU A 87 -12.58 -2.53 14.19
C GLU A 87 -11.38 -3.31 13.62
N LEU A 88 -11.28 -3.46 12.29
CA LEU A 88 -10.16 -4.13 11.63
C LEU A 88 -8.94 -3.23 11.48
N ILE A 89 -9.14 -1.91 11.39
CA ILE A 89 -8.08 -0.93 11.08
C ILE A 89 -6.86 -1.07 12.01
N PRO A 90 -6.99 -1.20 13.35
CA PRO A 90 -5.83 -1.37 14.22
C PRO A 90 -5.03 -2.64 13.90
N ALA A 91 -5.71 -3.75 13.62
CA ALA A 91 -5.07 -5.03 13.31
C ALA A 91 -4.32 -4.99 11.98
N GLU A 92 -4.93 -4.40 10.94
CA GLU A 92 -4.28 -4.25 9.64
C GLU A 92 -3.13 -3.23 9.70
N ARG A 93 -3.20 -2.24 10.58
CA ARG A 93 -2.07 -1.34 10.83
C ARG A 93 -0.91 -1.99 11.54
N GLU A 94 -1.16 -2.89 12.48
CA GLU A 94 -0.10 -3.73 13.02
C GLU A 94 0.48 -4.66 11.94
N GLN A 95 -0.34 -5.15 11.02
CA GLN A 95 0.13 -6.00 9.92
C GLN A 95 1.07 -5.23 8.98
N LEU A 96 0.73 -4.00 8.60
CA LEU A 96 1.60 -3.12 7.84
C LEU A 96 2.95 -2.90 8.56
N GLN A 97 2.93 -2.66 9.88
CA GLN A 97 4.16 -2.53 10.68
C GLN A 97 5.00 -3.81 10.68
N ARG A 98 4.35 -4.98 10.78
CA ARG A 98 5.04 -6.27 10.72
C ARG A 98 5.68 -6.46 9.35
N VAL A 99 4.96 -6.24 8.26
CA VAL A 99 5.51 -6.36 6.89
C VAL A 99 6.68 -5.41 6.69
N ALA A 100 6.52 -4.13 7.06
CA ALA A 100 7.61 -3.17 6.99
C ALA A 100 8.85 -3.63 7.77
N GLY A 101 8.68 -4.22 8.96
CA GLY A 101 9.78 -4.75 9.76
C GLY A 101 10.50 -5.96 9.16
N HIS A 102 9.86 -6.71 8.25
CA HIS A 102 10.51 -7.80 7.51
C HIS A 102 11.20 -7.29 6.25
N LEU A 103 10.64 -6.25 5.60
CA LEU A 103 11.17 -5.72 4.35
C LEU A 103 12.34 -4.76 4.57
N MET A 104 12.31 -3.97 5.65
CA MET A 104 13.18 -2.81 5.85
C MET A 104 14.25 -3.07 6.91
N SER A 105 15.40 -2.40 6.78
CA SER A 105 16.39 -2.36 7.87
C SER A 105 15.83 -1.61 9.09
N PRO A 106 16.41 -1.77 10.30
CA PRO A 106 15.94 -1.06 11.49
C PRO A 106 15.91 0.48 11.34
N SER A 107 16.90 1.06 10.63
CA SER A 107 16.92 2.51 10.37
C SER A 107 15.78 2.93 9.45
N GLN A 108 15.55 2.19 8.36
CA GLN A 108 14.44 2.46 7.43
C GLN A 108 13.09 2.29 8.12
N LEU A 109 12.93 1.29 9.00
CA LEU A 109 11.69 1.07 9.75
C LEU A 109 11.40 2.24 10.71
N SER A 110 12.42 2.80 11.37
CA SER A 110 12.23 3.99 12.21
C SER A 110 11.73 5.17 11.38
N GLN A 111 12.40 5.44 10.26
CA GLN A 111 12.03 6.52 9.35
C GLN A 111 10.66 6.29 8.68
N PHE A 112 10.29 5.04 8.41
CA PHE A 112 8.97 4.67 7.91
C PHE A 112 7.87 5.07 8.89
N ARG A 113 8.04 4.78 10.18
CA ARG A 113 7.09 5.18 11.23
C ARG A 113 6.98 6.69 11.37
N GLU A 114 8.10 7.40 11.27
CA GLU A 114 8.10 8.87 11.23
C GLU A 114 7.36 9.41 10.01
N LEU A 115 7.57 8.79 8.85
CA LEU A 115 6.90 9.15 7.60
C LEU A 115 5.40 8.92 7.67
N GLU A 116 4.94 7.77 8.19
CA GLU A 116 3.52 7.48 8.41
C GLU A 116 2.82 8.48 9.33
N ALA A 117 3.55 9.09 10.27
CA ALA A 117 3.00 10.10 11.17
C ALA A 117 2.69 11.43 10.46
N THR A 118 3.22 11.66 9.25
CA THR A 118 3.00 12.89 8.50
C THR A 118 1.56 13.01 7.97
N PRO A 119 1.02 14.23 7.79
CA PRO A 119 -0.36 14.43 7.34
C PRO A 119 -0.66 13.80 5.97
N GLN A 120 0.29 13.87 5.04
CA GLN A 120 0.14 13.29 3.71
C GLN A 120 0.01 11.76 3.78
N MET A 121 0.88 11.10 4.56
CA MET A 121 0.83 9.64 4.67
C MET A 121 -0.40 9.15 5.42
N LYS A 122 -0.85 9.89 6.44
CA LYS A 122 -2.15 9.63 7.07
C LYS A 122 -3.31 9.70 6.08
N THR A 123 -3.24 10.63 5.12
CA THR A 123 -4.26 10.75 4.06
C THR A 123 -4.24 9.51 3.17
N TYR A 124 -3.07 9.06 2.72
CA TYR A 124 -2.96 7.82 1.94
C TYR A 124 -3.47 6.61 2.71
N LEU A 125 -3.06 6.47 3.97
CA LEU A 125 -3.52 5.37 4.82
C LEU A 125 -5.04 5.38 4.97
N LYS A 126 -5.65 6.54 5.21
CA LYS A 126 -7.11 6.67 5.27
C LYS A 126 -7.79 6.29 3.96
N GLN A 127 -7.24 6.71 2.82
CA GLN A 127 -7.77 6.35 1.49
C GLN A 127 -7.66 4.84 1.20
N MET A 128 -6.65 4.17 1.78
CA MET A 128 -6.47 2.72 1.71
C MET A 128 -7.28 1.97 2.80
N SER A 129 -8.13 2.65 3.58
CA SER A 129 -8.85 2.09 4.74
C SER A 129 -7.94 1.56 5.86
N LEU A 130 -6.72 2.08 5.93
CA LEU A 130 -5.70 1.80 6.94
C LEU A 130 -5.50 2.99 7.90
N GLY A 131 -6.29 4.04 7.83
CA GLY A 131 -6.14 5.23 8.67
C GLY A 131 -7.46 5.66 9.31
N ASP A 132 -7.35 6.25 10.50
CA ASP A 132 -8.47 6.88 11.22
C ASP A 132 -8.98 8.17 10.54
#